data_AF-I4EZ79-F1
#
_entry.id   AF-I4EZ79-F1
#
_cell.length_a   1.000
_cell.length_b   1.000
_cell.length_c   1.000
_cell.angle_alpha   90.00
_cell.angle_beta   90.00
_cell.angle_gamma   90.00
#
_symmetry.space_group_name_H-M   'P 1'
#
loop_
_entity.id
_entity.type
_entity.pdbx_description
1 polymer ?
#
loop_
_entity_poly.entity_id
_entity_poly.type
_entity_poly.pdbx_seq_one_letter_code
_entity_poly.pdbx_strand_id
1 'polypeptide(L)'
;MNRGQHGGSLADRAARSGVPAAAPPPGTPPPVRRPAGEGHGRHCWVHDPPDAPGTWPGLLVEWRQREDGWHGRVAYTVVGDHGPVLVEAWLPAEQLKQG
;
A
#
# COMPACT_ATOMS: atom_id res chain seq x y z
N MET A 1 -21.65 -15.60 23.03
CA MET A 1 -21.12 -15.43 21.67
C MET A 1 -19.75 -16.10 21.61
N ASN A 2 -19.66 -17.25 20.93
CA ASN A 2 -18.43 -18.06 20.88
C ASN A 2 -17.67 -17.72 19.58
N ARG A 3 -16.47 -17.14 19.68
CA ARG A 3 -15.60 -16.86 18.51
C ARG A 3 -14.95 -18.17 18.08
N GLY A 4 -15.33 -18.67 16.91
CA GLY A 4 -14.73 -19.84 16.28
C GLY A 4 -13.23 -19.63 16.04
N GLN A 5 -12.42 -20.34 16.82
CA GLN A 5 -10.99 -20.53 16.62
C GLN A 5 -10.78 -21.49 15.45
N HIS A 6 -10.13 -21.06 14.36
CA HIS A 6 -9.56 -22.00 13.39
C HIS A 6 -8.20 -21.51 12.84
N GLY A 7 -7.14 -22.11 13.39
CA GLY A 7 -6.06 -22.72 12.61
C GLY A 7 -5.00 -21.82 11.96
N GLY A 8 -4.01 -21.39 12.76
CA GLY A 8 -2.70 -20.90 12.33
C GLY A 8 -2.71 -19.58 11.56
N SER A 9 -1.80 -18.66 11.90
CA SER A 9 -1.71 -17.39 11.20
C SER A 9 -1.36 -17.62 9.71
N LEU A 10 -1.72 -16.67 8.84
CA LEU A 10 -1.32 -16.73 7.44
C LEU A 10 0.21 -16.72 7.28
N ALA A 11 0.92 -16.09 8.23
CA ALA A 11 2.38 -16.16 8.30
C ALA A 11 2.88 -17.59 8.57
N ASP A 12 2.22 -18.36 9.45
CA ASP A 12 2.54 -19.78 9.68
C ASP A 12 2.29 -20.64 8.43
N ARG A 13 1.29 -20.31 7.62
CA ARG A 13 1.04 -21.02 6.35
C ARG A 13 2.06 -20.64 5.28
N ALA A 14 2.46 -19.36 5.21
CA ALA A 14 3.50 -18.90 4.28
C ALA A 14 4.87 -19.54 4.61
N ALA A 15 5.21 -19.64 5.90
CA ALA A 15 6.42 -20.34 6.35
C ALA A 15 6.42 -21.83 5.97
N ARG A 16 5.23 -22.44 5.81
CA ARG A 16 5.06 -23.83 5.38
C ARG A 16 4.95 -24.00 3.86
N SER A 17 4.92 -22.91 3.08
CA SER A 17 4.69 -22.95 1.63
C SER A 17 5.92 -23.38 0.82
N GLY A 18 7.11 -23.44 1.43
CA GLY A 18 8.34 -23.83 0.75
C GLY A 18 8.86 -22.83 -0.28
N VAL A 19 8.23 -21.65 -0.42
CA VAL A 19 8.72 -20.57 -1.28
C VAL A 19 9.88 -19.85 -0.57
N PRO A 20 11.11 -19.86 -1.11
CA PRO A 20 12.24 -19.21 -0.46
C PRO A 20 12.04 -17.68 -0.44
N ALA A 21 12.06 -17.10 0.76
CA ALA A 21 12.14 -15.66 0.91
C ALA A 21 13.52 -15.20 0.41
N ALA A 22 13.55 -14.22 -0.49
CA ALA A 22 14.80 -13.66 -0.97
C ALA A 22 15.58 -13.07 0.21
N ALA A 23 16.81 -13.57 0.43
CA ALA A 23 17.66 -13.08 1.50
C ALA A 23 18.10 -11.63 1.19
N PRO A 24 17.99 -10.71 2.16
CA PRO A 24 18.53 -9.36 2.00
C PRO A 24 20.06 -9.40 1.93
N PRO A 25 20.70 -8.48 1.20
CA PRO A 25 22.16 -8.40 1.13
C PRO A 25 22.76 -8.05 2.51
N PRO A 26 23.90 -8.66 2.87
CA PRO A 26 24.54 -8.43 4.16
C PRO A 26 24.97 -6.96 4.31
N GLY A 27 24.68 -6.36 5.47
CA GLY A 27 25.08 -4.99 5.81
C GLY A 27 23.99 -3.92 5.66
N THR A 28 22.81 -4.29 5.16
CA THR A 28 21.68 -3.34 5.12
C THR A 28 21.06 -3.26 6.53
N PRO A 29 21.05 -2.09 7.20
CA PRO A 29 20.29 -1.94 8.44
C PRO A 29 18.83 -2.28 8.15
N PRO A 30 18.12 -2.96 9.09
CA PRO A 30 16.74 -3.31 8.86
C PRO A 30 15.97 -2.02 8.55
N PRO A 31 15.19 -1.96 7.45
CA PRO A 31 14.37 -0.79 7.20
C PRO A 31 13.47 -0.62 8.42
N VAL A 32 13.44 0.61 8.97
CA VAL A 32 12.54 0.96 10.05
C VAL A 32 11.13 0.68 9.55
N ARG A 33 10.55 -0.45 10.00
CA ARG A 33 9.18 -0.82 9.70
C ARG A 33 8.28 0.18 10.43
N ARG A 34 7.96 1.30 9.79
CA ARG A 34 6.69 1.98 10.08
C ARG A 34 5.61 0.91 9.94
N PRO A 35 4.72 0.69 10.92
CA PRO A 35 3.70 -0.33 10.80
C PRO A 35 2.95 -0.07 9.49
N ALA A 36 3.18 -0.92 8.50
CA ALA A 36 2.21 -1.11 7.45
C ALA A 36 1.00 -1.70 8.17
N GLY A 37 -0.11 -0.97 8.22
CA GLY A 37 -1.36 -1.49 8.77
C GLY A 37 -1.57 -2.88 8.18
N GLU A 38 -1.58 -3.86 9.07
CA GLU A 38 -1.69 -5.31 8.92
C GLU A 38 -2.07 -5.86 7.52
N GLY A 39 -1.23 -5.61 6.49
CA GLY A 39 -1.48 -6.06 5.11
C GLY A 39 -2.76 -5.56 4.44
N HIS A 40 -3.55 -4.72 5.10
CA HIS A 40 -4.74 -4.10 4.53
C HIS A 40 -4.34 -2.76 3.92
N GLY A 41 -4.75 -2.53 2.68
CA GLY A 41 -4.62 -1.20 2.07
C GLY A 41 -5.22 -0.16 3.02
N ARG A 42 -4.55 0.99 3.14
CA ARG A 42 -4.99 2.08 4.03
C ARG A 42 -5.75 3.11 3.23
N HIS A 43 -6.89 3.53 3.77
CA HIS A 43 -7.58 4.67 3.19
C HIS A 43 -6.68 5.91 3.24
N CYS A 44 -6.64 6.63 2.14
CA CYS A 44 -5.95 7.90 2.01
C CYS A 44 -6.71 8.81 1.06
N TRP A 45 -6.41 10.10 1.15
CA TRP A 45 -6.80 11.10 0.19
C TRP A 45 -5.64 11.37 -0.77
N VAL A 46 -5.93 11.31 -2.07
CA VAL A 46 -5.02 11.65 -3.16
C VAL A 46 -5.29 13.09 -3.57
N HIS A 47 -4.25 13.94 -3.55
CA HIS A 47 -4.35 15.35 -3.89
C HIS A 47 -3.70 15.66 -5.24
N ASP A 48 -4.45 16.38 -6.07
CA ASP A 48 -4.06 16.97 -7.35
C ASP A 48 -3.25 16.04 -8.26
N PRO A 49 -3.78 14.84 -8.60
CA PRO A 49 -3.11 13.97 -9.57
C PRO A 49 -3.09 14.66 -10.96
N PRO A 50 -2.05 14.41 -11.78
CA PRO A 50 -1.77 15.19 -13.00
C PRO A 50 -2.94 15.34 -13.98
N ASP A 51 -3.75 14.28 -14.12
CA ASP A 51 -4.84 14.22 -15.10
C ASP A 51 -6.23 14.50 -14.48
N ALA A 52 -6.30 14.69 -13.16
CA ALA A 52 -7.57 14.91 -12.45
C ALA A 52 -7.37 15.77 -11.18
N PRO A 53 -7.14 17.09 -11.32
CA PRO A 53 -6.96 17.97 -10.16
C PRO A 53 -8.11 17.86 -9.14
N GLY A 54 -7.81 18.00 -7.84
CA GLY A 54 -8.77 17.83 -6.75
C GLY A 54 -8.35 16.81 -5.69
N THR A 55 -9.30 16.40 -4.84
CA THR A 55 -9.05 15.43 -3.76
C THR A 55 -9.89 14.18 -3.96
N TRP A 56 -9.23 13.03 -4.02
CA TRP A 56 -9.86 11.75 -4.37
C TRP A 56 -9.70 10.70 -3.27
N PRO A 57 -10.73 9.88 -3.00
CA PRO A 57 -10.60 8.76 -2.08
C PRO A 57 -9.73 7.67 -2.72
N GLY A 58 -8.74 7.20 -1.98
CA GLY A 58 -7.80 6.18 -2.44
C GLY A 58 -7.49 5.12 -1.39
N LEU A 59 -6.87 4.04 -1.86
CA LEU A 59 -6.36 2.95 -1.08
C LEU A 59 -4.84 2.82 -1.30
N LEU A 60 -4.07 3.19 -0.30
CA LEU A 60 -2.61 3.06 -0.27
C LEU A 60 -2.23 1.61 0.05
N VAL A 61 -1.57 0.95 -0.90
CA VAL A 61 -1.28 -0.49 -0.84
C VAL A 61 0.20 -0.80 -0.58
N GLU A 62 1.10 0.09 -1.00
CA GLU A 62 2.55 -0.14 -0.90
C GLU A 62 3.30 1.18 -0.67
N TRP A 63 4.42 1.14 0.04
CA TRP A 63 5.38 2.24 0.12
C TRP A 63 6.72 1.81 -0.48
N ARG A 64 7.37 2.72 -1.21
CA ARG A 64 8.72 2.53 -1.73
C ARG A 64 9.52 3.82 -1.60
N GLN A 65 10.80 3.70 -1.25
CA GLN A 65 11.74 4.83 -1.28
C GLN A 65 12.40 4.90 -2.67
N ARG A 66 12.42 6.10 -3.24
CA ARG A 66 13.08 6.47 -4.50
C ARG A 66 14.08 7.61 -4.25
N GLU A 67 14.82 8.03 -5.27
CA GLU A 67 15.83 9.09 -5.18
C GLU A 67 15.25 10.43 -4.69
N ASP A 68 14.03 10.73 -5.11
CA ASP A 68 13.24 11.92 -4.78
C ASP A 68 12.38 11.76 -3.51
N GLY A 69 12.46 10.61 -2.84
CA GLY A 69 11.83 10.37 -1.53
C GLY A 69 10.80 9.24 -1.52
N TRP A 70 9.85 9.32 -0.58
CA TRP A 70 8.87 8.27 -0.37
C TRP A 70 7.72 8.38 -1.36
N HIS A 71 7.41 7.26 -2.00
CA HIS A 71 6.29 7.11 -2.90
C HIS A 71 5.33 6.04 -2.38
N GLY A 72 4.04 6.33 -2.47
CA GLY A 72 2.96 5.39 -2.16
C GLY A 72 2.33 4.87 -3.44
N ARG A 73 2.10 3.56 -3.53
CA ARG A 73 1.28 2.96 -4.59
C ARG A 73 -0.17 3.02 -4.14
N VAL A 74 -1.01 3.69 -4.92
CA VAL A 74 -2.40 3.99 -4.55
C VAL A 74 -3.35 3.59 -5.67
N ALA A 75 -4.43 2.91 -5.31
CA ALA A 75 -5.59 2.70 -6.16
C ALA A 75 -6.68 3.73 -5.80
N TYR A 76 -7.12 4.54 -6.75
CA TYR A 76 -8.12 5.59 -6.53
C TYR A 76 -9.03 5.74 -7.76
N THR A 77 -10.22 6.32 -7.57
CA THR A 77 -11.17 6.55 -8.66
C THR A 77 -11.25 8.04 -9.01
N VAL A 78 -11.24 8.35 -10.30
CA VAL A 78 -11.47 9.69 -10.84
C VAL A 78 -12.70 9.68 -11.73
N VAL A 79 -13.38 10.82 -11.86
CA VAL A 79 -14.50 10.99 -12.79
C VAL A 79 -13.95 11.50 -14.11
N GLY A 80 -13.97 10.66 -15.15
CA GLY A 80 -13.63 11.03 -16.52
C GLY A 80 -14.86 11.27 -17.38
N ASP A 81 -14.65 11.66 -18.63
CA ASP A 81 -15.71 11.99 -19.61
C ASP A 81 -16.69 10.83 -19.88
N HIS A 82 -16.23 9.59 -19.68
CA HIS A 82 -17.00 8.37 -19.89
C HIS A 82 -17.42 7.67 -18.58
N GLY A 83 -17.33 8.38 -17.45
CA GLY A 83 -17.67 7.87 -16.13
C GLY A 83 -16.45 7.59 -15.24
N PRO A 84 -16.66 6.88 -14.11
CA PRO A 84 -15.60 6.63 -13.14
C PRO A 84 -14.55 5.66 -13.69
N VAL A 85 -13.27 6.00 -13.52
CA VAL A 85 -12.12 5.19 -13.92
C VAL A 85 -11.29 4.86 -12.69
N LEU A 86 -10.86 3.59 -12.57
CA LEU A 86 -9.90 3.17 -11.56
C LEU A 86 -8.47 3.44 -12.04
N VAL A 87 -7.70 4.15 -11.25
CA VAL A 87 -6.29 4.46 -11.50
C VAL A 87 -5.44 3.79 -10.43
N GLU A 88 -4.37 3.11 -10.85
CA GLU A 88 -3.31 2.63 -9.96
C GLU A 88 -2.00 3.34 -10.33
N ALA A 89 -1.45 4.10 -9.39
CA ALA A 89 -0.24 4.89 -9.65
C ALA A 89 0.68 4.95 -8.42
N TRP A 90 1.96 5.23 -8.68
CA TRP A 90 2.91 5.63 -7.65
C TRP A 90 2.89 7.15 -7.53
N LEU A 91 2.53 7.66 -6.36
CA LEU A 91 2.44 9.08 -6.07
C LEU A 91 3.43 9.47 -4.97
N PRO A 92 4.01 10.69 -5.01
CA PRO A 92 4.88 11.17 -3.95
C PRO A 92 4.08 11.31 -2.64
N ALA A 93 4.74 11.10 -1.50
CA ALA A 93 4.07 11.10 -0.20
C ALA A 93 3.33 12.42 0.12
N GLU A 94 3.79 13.54 -0.43
CA GLU A 94 3.15 14.85 -0.29
C GLU A 94 1.78 14.98 -0.95
N GLN A 95 1.48 14.13 -1.93
CA GLN A 95 0.15 14.04 -2.55
C GLN A 95 -0.80 13.12 -1.76
N LEU A 96 -0.32 12.44 -0.70
CA LEU A 96 -1.08 11.45 0.03
C LEU A 96 -1.34 11.91 1.47
N LYS A 97 -2.62 12.02 1.84
CA LYS A 97 -3.02 12.35 3.21
C LYS A 97 -3.77 11.19 3.85
N GLN A 98 -3.50 10.92 5.13
CA GLN A 98 -4.26 9.92 5.88
C GLN A 98 -5.71 10.38 6.09
N GLY A 99 -6.66 9.49 5.85
CA GLY A 99 -8.09 9.72 6.07
C GLY A 99 -8.54 9.51 7.50
#